data_AF-A0A811R838-F1
#
_entry.id   AF-A0A811R838-F1
#
_cell.length_a   1.000
_cell.length_b   1.000
_cell.length_c   1.000
_cell.angle_alpha   90.00
_cell.angle_beta   90.00
_cell.angle_gamma   90.00
#
_symmetry.space_group_name_H-M   'P 1'
#
loop_
_entity.id
_entity.type
_entity.pdbx_description
1 polymer ?
#
loop_
_entity_poly.entity_id
_entity_poly.type
_entity_poly.pdbx_seq_one_letter_code
_entity_poly.pdbx_strand_id
1 'polypeptide(L)'
;MHRAQPPNSTTRWSRNQGATSRTRASRSSGSSTALSSPRKRTAADFDRAVNAFGYEELPYVGAAPRTNVVGRVFTANESPPDQSIPFHHKMAQAPTFPSKLFFFWEVEAKSGGETPIVLSHYVYQKVKDKFPEFVEKLEKCGLIYTRVLGEGDDSSSPIGRGWQSVFATSDKVVAEERSLHG
;
A
#
# COMPACT_ATOMS: atom_id res chain seq x y z
N MET A 1 -9.54 -27.73 -28.49
CA MET A 1 -8.15 -27.24 -28.67
C MET A 1 -8.21 -25.84 -29.26
N HIS A 2 -8.16 -24.78 -28.44
CA HIS A 2 -7.82 -23.42 -28.87
C HIS A 2 -7.19 -22.72 -27.67
N ARG A 3 -5.92 -22.32 -27.82
CA ARG A 3 -5.06 -21.77 -26.78
C ARG A 3 -5.08 -20.25 -26.94
N ALA A 4 -5.70 -19.53 -26.01
CA ALA A 4 -5.62 -18.07 -25.95
C ALA A 4 -4.22 -17.67 -25.47
N GLN A 5 -3.54 -16.79 -26.23
CA GLN A 5 -2.29 -16.17 -25.82
C GLN A 5 -2.55 -15.10 -24.73
N PRO A 6 -1.72 -15.00 -23.67
CA PRO A 6 -1.83 -13.89 -22.73
C PRO A 6 -1.23 -12.59 -23.30
N PRO A 7 -1.76 -11.42 -22.92
CA PRO A 7 -1.27 -10.12 -23.39
C PRO A 7 0.11 -9.80 -22.82
N ASN A 8 1.06 -9.50 -23.71
CA ASN A 8 2.38 -8.97 -23.40
C ASN A 8 2.29 -7.55 -22.81
N SER A 9 2.29 -7.40 -21.48
CA SER A 9 2.77 -6.18 -20.81
C SER A 9 3.03 -6.36 -19.30
N THR A 10 3.59 -7.51 -18.90
CA THR A 10 4.21 -7.61 -17.58
C THR A 10 5.68 -7.21 -17.72
N THR A 11 6.06 -6.05 -17.19
CA THR A 11 7.47 -5.64 -17.10
C THR A 11 8.24 -6.71 -16.33
N ARG A 12 9.01 -7.53 -17.05
CA ARG A 12 9.88 -8.56 -16.48
C ARG A 12 11.09 -7.86 -15.86
N TRP A 13 11.24 -7.97 -14.55
CA TRP A 13 12.35 -7.41 -13.79
C TRP A 13 13.67 -8.07 -14.21
N SER A 14 14.57 -7.30 -14.83
CA SER A 14 15.94 -7.73 -15.08
C SER A 14 16.82 -7.42 -13.86
N ARG A 15 17.46 -8.46 -13.29
CA ARG A 15 18.49 -8.29 -12.26
C ARG A 15 19.73 -7.72 -12.93
N ASN A 16 20.01 -6.43 -12.76
CA ASN A 16 21.33 -5.90 -13.07
C ASN A 16 22.19 -5.92 -11.81
N GLN A 17 23.18 -6.81 -11.77
CA GLN A 17 24.18 -6.84 -10.70
C GLN A 17 25.33 -5.91 -11.10
N GLY A 18 25.53 -4.83 -10.36
CA GLY A 18 26.66 -3.92 -10.60
C GLY A 18 26.61 -2.67 -9.73
N ALA A 19 27.44 -2.67 -8.68
CA ALA A 19 28.16 -1.55 -8.06
C ALA A 19 27.47 -0.17 -7.84
N THR A 20 27.47 0.25 -6.57
CA THR A 20 27.50 1.65 -6.08
C THR A 20 26.56 2.66 -6.77
N SER A 21 25.39 2.91 -6.19
CA SER A 21 24.51 4.00 -6.62
C SER A 21 24.30 5.03 -5.51
N ARG A 22 24.96 6.18 -5.64
CA ARG A 22 24.41 7.45 -5.11
C ARG A 22 23.11 7.69 -5.86
N THR A 23 21.96 7.56 -5.20
CA THR A 23 20.66 7.81 -5.83
C THR A 23 20.31 9.29 -5.74
N ARG A 24 20.44 9.99 -6.87
CA ARG A 24 19.72 11.25 -7.11
C ARG A 24 18.29 10.89 -7.51
N ALA A 25 17.36 10.94 -6.55
CA ALA A 25 15.94 10.84 -6.86
C ALA A 25 15.53 12.10 -7.64
N SER A 26 15.27 11.95 -8.94
CA SER A 26 14.68 13.03 -9.73
C SER A 26 13.22 13.22 -9.30
N ARG A 27 12.85 14.45 -8.91
CA ARG A 27 11.48 14.81 -8.51
C ARG A 27 10.45 14.70 -9.65
N SER A 28 10.87 14.46 -10.89
CA SER A 28 10.03 14.63 -12.09
C SER A 28 9.31 13.38 -12.59
N SER A 29 9.57 12.21 -12.03
CA SER A 29 8.88 10.96 -12.40
C SER A 29 8.40 10.29 -11.13
N GLY A 30 7.17 9.76 -11.12
CA GLY A 30 6.68 8.88 -10.05
C GLY A 30 7.46 7.57 -10.03
N SER A 31 8.74 7.63 -9.70
CA SER A 31 9.71 6.56 -9.88
C SER A 31 9.75 5.66 -8.66
N SER A 32 9.44 4.37 -8.84
CA SER A 32 9.80 3.33 -7.88
C SER A 32 11.29 2.99 -8.04
N THR A 33 12.03 2.95 -6.92
CA THR A 33 13.44 2.55 -6.92
C THR A 33 13.61 1.27 -6.11
N ALA A 34 14.24 0.25 -6.70
CA ALA A 34 14.60 -0.98 -5.99
C ALA A 34 16.08 -0.92 -5.55
N LEU A 35 16.34 -1.21 -4.27
CA LEU A 35 17.71 -1.32 -3.73
C LEU A 35 18.00 -2.76 -3.28
N SER A 36 18.89 -3.46 -3.98
CA SER A 36 19.36 -4.80 -3.59
C SER A 36 20.65 -4.75 -2.75
N SER A 37 20.87 -5.76 -1.91
CA SER A 37 22.15 -6.00 -1.21
C SER A 37 22.45 -7.50 -1.20
N PRO A 38 23.73 -7.89 -1.27
CA PRO A 38 24.15 -9.29 -1.19
C PRO A 38 24.09 -9.89 0.22
N ARG A 39 23.94 -9.08 1.29
CA ARG A 39 23.80 -9.56 2.67
C ARG A 39 22.33 -9.73 3.07
N LYS A 40 22.03 -10.77 3.88
CA LYS A 40 20.77 -10.87 4.64
C LYS A 40 20.61 -9.58 5.44
N ARG A 41 19.50 -8.89 5.24
CA ARG A 41 19.14 -7.65 5.94
C ARG A 41 18.09 -7.99 7.00
N THR A 42 18.15 -7.30 8.12
CA THR A 42 17.15 -7.36 9.19
C THR A 42 16.23 -6.13 9.13
N ALA A 43 15.09 -6.18 9.82
CA ALA A 43 14.23 -5.02 10.03
C ALA A 43 15.00 -3.81 10.60
N ALA A 44 15.98 -4.04 11.50
CA ALA A 44 16.80 -2.97 12.06
C ALA A 44 17.74 -2.34 11.01
N ASP A 45 18.27 -3.13 10.07
CA ASP A 45 19.05 -2.59 8.94
C ASP A 45 18.18 -1.74 8.02
N PHE A 46 16.94 -2.18 7.81
CA PHE A 46 15.96 -1.46 7.00
C PHE A 46 15.54 -0.15 7.66
N ASP A 47 15.27 -0.13 8.96
CA ASP A 47 14.96 1.09 9.72
C ASP A 47 16.08 2.14 9.58
N ARG A 48 17.34 1.73 9.78
CA ARG A 48 18.50 2.63 9.59
C ARG A 48 18.60 3.16 8.15
N ALA A 49 18.33 2.31 7.16
CA ALA A 49 18.34 2.73 5.76
C ALA A 49 17.22 3.74 5.45
N VAL A 50 16.01 3.52 5.97
CA VAL A 50 14.88 4.46 5.81
C VAL A 50 15.19 5.80 6.49
N ASN A 51 15.73 5.78 7.70
CA ASN A 51 16.11 6.99 8.42
C ASN A 51 17.16 7.82 7.67
N ALA A 52 18.09 7.18 6.95
CA ALA A 52 19.09 7.87 6.14
C ALA A 52 18.51 8.69 4.97
N PHE A 53 17.25 8.45 4.55
CA PHE A 53 16.60 9.29 3.55
C PHE A 53 16.13 10.65 4.10
N GLY A 54 16.06 10.82 5.42
CA GLY A 54 15.66 12.09 6.06
C GLY A 54 14.19 12.46 5.85
N TYR A 55 13.33 11.52 5.45
CA TYR A 55 11.89 11.78 5.36
C TYR A 55 11.23 11.74 6.73
N GLU A 56 10.24 12.61 6.92
CA GLU A 56 9.37 12.59 8.09
C GLU A 56 8.51 11.32 8.10
N GLU A 57 8.33 10.76 9.29
CA GLU A 57 7.43 9.62 9.49
C GLU A 57 6.00 10.09 9.57
N LEU A 58 5.10 9.37 8.91
CA LEU A 58 3.68 9.51 9.12
C LEU A 58 3.24 8.51 10.20
N PRO A 59 2.74 8.96 11.36
CA PRO A 59 2.19 8.07 12.38
C PRO A 59 1.10 7.19 11.78
N TYR A 60 1.16 5.88 12.03
CA TYR A 60 0.20 4.95 11.46
C TYR A 60 -1.14 5.01 12.21
N VAL A 61 -2.15 5.58 11.55
CA VAL A 61 -3.56 5.59 11.97
C VAL A 61 -4.47 4.85 10.98
N GLY A 62 -3.93 3.83 10.30
CA GLY A 62 -4.65 3.10 9.26
C GLY A 62 -5.62 2.04 9.78
N ALA A 63 -6.58 1.67 8.92
CA ALA A 63 -7.63 0.68 9.23
C ALA A 63 -7.20 -0.79 9.11
N ALA A 64 -6.01 -1.10 8.59
CA ALA A 64 -5.49 -2.47 8.59
C ALA A 64 -4.63 -2.71 9.83
N PRO A 65 -4.69 -3.88 10.47
CA PRO A 65 -3.80 -4.21 11.58
C PRO A 65 -2.33 -4.17 11.13
N ARG A 66 -1.47 -3.71 12.03
CA ARG A 66 -0.02 -3.57 11.85
C ARG A 66 0.65 -3.82 13.17
N THR A 67 1.72 -4.59 13.15
CA THR A 67 2.61 -4.81 14.28
C THR A 67 3.87 -3.99 14.06
N ASN A 68 4.26 -3.16 15.04
CA ASN A 68 5.56 -2.49 15.03
C ASN A 68 6.66 -3.52 15.28
N VAL A 69 7.66 -3.58 14.42
CA VAL A 69 8.80 -4.50 14.55
C VAL A 69 9.97 -3.79 15.21
N VAL A 70 10.37 -2.63 14.67
CA VAL A 70 11.44 -1.78 15.19
C VAL A 70 11.35 -0.39 14.56
N GLY A 71 11.47 0.66 15.38
CA GLY A 71 11.47 2.04 14.90
C GLY A 71 10.28 2.34 13.99
N ARG A 72 10.55 2.71 12.73
CA ARG A 72 9.56 3.06 11.71
C ARG A 72 9.09 1.88 10.87
N VAL A 73 9.46 0.66 11.24
CA VAL A 73 9.20 -0.57 10.48
C VAL A 73 8.06 -1.34 11.10
N PHE A 74 7.02 -1.56 10.29
CA PHE A 74 5.81 -2.28 10.64
C PHE A 74 5.57 -3.44 9.67
N THR A 75 4.82 -4.45 10.09
CA THR A 75 4.35 -5.53 9.20
C THR A 75 3.52 -4.97 8.03
N ALA A 76 3.61 -5.59 6.85
CA ALA A 76 3.04 -5.05 5.61
C ALA A 76 1.60 -5.54 5.32
N ASN A 77 1.30 -6.79 5.61
CA ASN A 77 -0.01 -7.40 5.45
C ASN A 77 -0.15 -8.49 6.50
N GLU A 78 -1.30 -8.56 7.16
CA GLU A 78 -1.64 -9.62 8.11
C GLU A 78 -2.89 -10.39 7.67
N SER A 79 -3.43 -10.10 6.46
CA SER A 79 -4.48 -10.90 5.84
C SER A 79 -3.97 -12.29 5.44
N PRO A 80 -4.87 -13.29 5.30
CA PRO A 80 -4.52 -14.64 4.91
C PRO A 80 -3.67 -14.69 3.62
N PRO A 81 -2.63 -15.54 3.56
CA PRO A 81 -1.65 -15.54 2.46
C PRO A 81 -2.21 -16.03 1.12
N ASP A 82 -3.37 -16.68 1.13
CA ASP A 82 -4.10 -17.16 -0.04
C ASP A 82 -5.01 -16.08 -0.66
N GLN A 83 -5.18 -14.93 0.00
CA GLN A 83 -6.00 -13.83 -0.50
C GLN A 83 -5.17 -12.80 -1.29
N SER A 84 -5.72 -12.36 -2.41
CA SER A 84 -5.15 -11.25 -3.18
C SER A 84 -5.54 -9.91 -2.58
N ILE A 85 -4.57 -9.00 -2.48
CA ILE A 85 -4.80 -7.62 -2.06
C ILE A 85 -5.11 -6.78 -3.32
N PRO A 86 -6.28 -6.13 -3.40
CA PRO A 86 -6.62 -5.26 -4.53
C PRO A 86 -5.66 -4.06 -4.64
N PHE A 87 -5.46 -3.56 -5.86
CA PHE A 87 -4.72 -2.31 -6.08
C PHE A 87 -5.40 -1.14 -5.36
N HIS A 88 -4.60 -0.34 -4.66
CA HIS A 88 -5.06 0.87 -3.97
C HIS A 88 -3.88 1.81 -3.71
N HIS A 89 -4.20 3.08 -3.45
CA HIS A 89 -3.25 3.99 -2.80
C HIS A 89 -3.29 3.77 -1.29
N LYS A 90 -2.12 3.78 -0.63
CA LYS A 90 -2.03 3.58 0.81
C LYS A 90 -2.79 4.71 1.53
N MET A 91 -3.77 4.34 2.35
CA MET A 91 -4.63 5.29 3.08
C MET A 91 -5.37 6.28 2.17
N ALA A 92 -5.86 5.83 1.01
CA ALA A 92 -6.51 6.67 0.00
C ALA A 92 -7.73 7.46 0.52
N GLN A 93 -8.40 6.97 1.56
CA GLN A 93 -9.57 7.60 2.16
C GLN A 93 -9.25 8.40 3.43
N ALA A 94 -7.97 8.51 3.83
CA ALA A 94 -7.59 9.31 5.00
C ALA A 94 -7.24 10.75 4.56
N PRO A 95 -7.54 11.77 5.39
CA PRO A 95 -7.21 13.17 5.09
C PRO A 95 -5.71 13.39 5.02
N THR A 96 -4.94 12.63 5.81
CA THR A 96 -3.48 12.60 5.74
C THR A 96 -3.01 11.22 5.29
N PHE A 97 -2.30 11.17 4.17
CA PHE A 97 -1.81 9.94 3.55
C PHE A 97 -0.31 10.05 3.25
N PRO A 98 0.41 8.92 3.18
CA PRO A 98 1.86 8.94 3.00
C PRO A 98 2.24 9.41 1.59
N SER A 99 3.18 10.36 1.51
CA SER A 99 3.75 10.79 0.21
C SER A 99 4.69 9.75 -0.41
N LYS A 100 5.25 8.86 0.42
CA LYS A 100 6.22 7.82 0.03
C LYS A 100 6.01 6.59 0.90
N LEU A 101 6.30 5.43 0.33
CA LEU A 101 6.22 4.16 1.03
C LEU A 101 7.46 3.33 0.68
N PHE A 102 8.05 2.70 1.69
CA PHE A 102 9.17 1.79 1.51
C PHE A 102 8.70 0.37 1.79
N PHE A 103 9.10 -0.57 0.94
CA PHE A 103 8.86 -2.00 1.13
C PHE A 103 10.18 -2.74 1.29
N PHE A 104 10.15 -3.77 2.13
CA PHE A 104 11.27 -4.65 2.40
C PHE A 104 10.76 -6.04 2.76
N TRP A 105 11.49 -7.06 2.33
CA TRP A 105 11.28 -8.44 2.74
C TRP A 105 12.52 -8.92 3.50
N GLU A 106 12.33 -9.35 4.74
CA GLU A 106 13.39 -9.98 5.52
C GLU A 106 13.58 -11.45 5.11
N VAL A 107 12.46 -12.10 4.80
CA VAL A 107 12.40 -13.49 4.33
C VAL A 107 11.79 -13.50 2.94
N GLU A 108 12.46 -14.15 1.99
CA GLU A 108 11.95 -14.33 0.63
C GLU A 108 10.78 -15.33 0.63
N ALA A 109 9.72 -14.99 -0.10
CA ALA A 109 8.58 -15.90 -0.27
C ALA A 109 9.01 -17.14 -1.09
N LYS A 110 8.53 -18.32 -0.69
CA LYS A 110 8.81 -19.57 -1.43
C LYS A 110 8.19 -19.56 -2.83
N SER A 111 7.00 -18.98 -2.95
CA SER A 111 6.28 -18.76 -4.21
C SER A 111 5.24 -17.67 -4.03
N GLY A 112 4.98 -16.88 -5.08
CA GLY A 112 4.10 -15.71 -4.99
C GLY A 112 4.66 -14.65 -4.04
N GLY A 113 3.77 -13.92 -3.36
CA GLY A 113 4.15 -12.92 -2.36
C GLY A 113 4.79 -11.66 -2.96
N GLU A 114 4.79 -11.50 -4.28
CA GLU A 114 5.21 -10.25 -4.89
C GLU A 114 4.28 -9.11 -4.44
N THR A 115 4.81 -7.89 -4.47
CA THR A 115 4.01 -6.66 -4.28
C THR A 115 3.92 -5.94 -5.62
N PRO A 116 2.90 -6.21 -6.46
CA PRO A 116 2.75 -5.53 -7.74
C PRO A 116 2.55 -4.03 -7.53
N ILE A 117 3.22 -3.22 -8.35
CA ILE A 117 3.09 -1.75 -8.34
C ILE A 117 2.68 -1.29 -9.73
N VAL A 118 1.69 -0.40 -9.80
CA VAL A 118 1.18 0.20 -11.03
C VAL A 118 1.20 1.72 -10.93
N LEU A 119 1.48 2.40 -12.04
CA LEU A 119 1.47 3.85 -12.13
C LEU A 119 0.04 4.36 -12.28
N SER A 120 -0.49 5.04 -11.25
CA SER A 120 -1.89 5.48 -11.22
C SER A 120 -2.27 6.46 -12.33
N HIS A 121 -1.38 7.38 -12.70
CA HIS A 121 -1.63 8.33 -13.80
C HIS A 121 -1.78 7.62 -15.15
N TYR A 122 -1.08 6.51 -15.36
CA TYR A 122 -1.22 5.70 -16.58
C TYR A 122 -2.56 4.96 -16.59
N VAL A 123 -3.00 4.45 -15.44
CA VAL A 123 -4.36 3.88 -15.29
C VAL A 123 -5.41 4.94 -15.58
N TYR A 124 -5.28 6.15 -15.02
CA TYR A 124 -6.20 7.26 -15.29
C TYR A 124 -6.29 7.57 -16.79
N GLN A 125 -5.15 7.73 -17.48
CA GLN A 125 -5.12 7.97 -18.92
C GLN A 125 -5.83 6.86 -19.70
N LYS A 126 -5.50 5.59 -19.42
CA LYS A 126 -6.12 4.45 -20.11
C LYS A 126 -7.63 4.33 -19.87
N VAL A 127 -8.09 4.64 -18.66
CA VAL A 127 -9.53 4.61 -18.33
C VAL A 127 -10.24 5.78 -18.99
N LYS A 128 -9.65 6.99 -19.00
CA LYS A 128 -10.20 8.17 -19.66
C LYS A 128 -10.32 7.99 -21.17
N ASP A 129 -9.28 7.44 -21.80
CA ASP A 129 -9.29 7.16 -23.24
C ASP A 129 -10.38 6.15 -23.62
N LYS A 130 -10.61 5.15 -22.75
CA LYS A 130 -11.54 4.05 -23.03
C LYS A 130 -12.99 4.35 -22.62
N PHE A 131 -13.19 5.13 -21.56
CA PHE A 131 -14.49 5.41 -20.93
C PHE A 131 -14.60 6.89 -20.51
N PRO A 132 -14.57 7.83 -21.45
CA PRO A 132 -14.49 9.26 -21.14
C PRO A 132 -15.70 9.76 -20.33
N GLU A 133 -16.91 9.36 -20.68
CA GLU A 133 -18.14 9.75 -19.96
C GLU A 133 -18.17 9.23 -18.52
N PHE A 134 -17.63 8.03 -18.30
CA PHE A 134 -17.51 7.47 -16.94
C PHE A 134 -16.54 8.28 -16.09
N VAL A 135 -15.38 8.64 -16.64
CA VAL A 135 -14.40 9.50 -15.94
C VAL A 135 -14.97 10.88 -15.67
N GLU A 136 -15.68 11.48 -16.63
CA GLU A 136 -16.33 12.77 -16.42
C GLU A 136 -17.37 12.71 -15.29
N LYS A 137 -18.16 11.63 -15.22
CA LYS A 137 -19.10 11.42 -14.11
C LYS A 137 -18.38 11.27 -12.76
N LEU A 138 -17.27 10.53 -12.72
CA LEU A 138 -16.46 10.39 -11.50
C LEU A 138 -15.87 11.73 -11.05
N GLU A 139 -15.37 12.54 -11.98
CA GLU A 139 -14.81 13.87 -11.69
C GLU A 139 -15.88 14.84 -11.17
N LYS A 140 -17.11 14.77 -11.70
CA LYS A 140 -18.23 15.63 -11.25
C LYS A 140 -18.88 15.17 -9.95
N CYS A 141 -19.06 13.87 -9.77
CA CYS A 141 -19.88 13.32 -8.68
C CYS A 141 -19.08 12.69 -7.55
N GLY A 142 -17.81 12.32 -7.78
CA GLY A 142 -17.02 11.56 -6.83
C GLY A 142 -17.52 10.13 -6.63
N LEU A 143 -17.20 9.56 -5.46
CA LEU A 143 -17.55 8.20 -5.04
C LEU A 143 -18.10 8.20 -3.62
N ILE A 144 -19.05 7.32 -3.34
CA ILE A 144 -19.55 7.03 -1.99
C ILE A 144 -19.01 5.67 -1.57
N TYR A 145 -18.37 5.62 -0.40
CA TYR A 145 -17.87 4.38 0.20
C TYR A 145 -18.71 4.04 1.43
N THR A 146 -19.37 2.89 1.40
CA THR A 146 -20.08 2.35 2.56
C THR A 146 -19.25 1.23 3.18
N ARG A 147 -18.87 1.39 4.44
CA ARG A 147 -18.18 0.35 5.21
C ARG A 147 -18.99 0.01 6.45
N VAL A 148 -19.31 -1.27 6.61
CA VAL A 148 -19.98 -1.79 7.81
C VAL A 148 -18.89 -2.32 8.75
N LEU A 149 -18.82 -1.77 9.96
CA LEU A 149 -17.87 -2.16 10.98
C LEU A 149 -18.60 -3.00 12.04
N GLY A 150 -18.13 -4.23 12.23
CA GLY A 150 -18.63 -5.11 13.29
C GLY A 150 -18.19 -4.65 14.68
N GLU A 151 -18.70 -5.33 15.70
CA GLU A 151 -18.19 -5.22 17.06
C GLU A 151 -16.98 -6.15 17.24
N GLY A 152 -15.87 -5.61 17.74
CA GLY A 152 -14.61 -6.36 17.86
C GLY A 152 -13.91 -6.61 16.51
N ASP A 153 -12.70 -7.15 16.56
CA ASP A 153 -11.88 -7.40 15.37
C ASP A 153 -12.04 -8.86 14.90
N ASP A 154 -12.21 -9.05 13.59
CA ASP A 154 -12.25 -10.34 12.90
C ASP A 154 -10.98 -10.56 12.06
N SER A 155 -10.13 -11.47 12.49
CA SER A 155 -8.87 -11.79 11.82
C SER A 155 -9.04 -12.61 10.53
N SER A 156 -10.23 -13.16 10.26
CA SER A 156 -10.51 -13.91 9.04
C SER A 156 -10.87 -13.01 7.85
N SER A 157 -11.21 -11.75 8.11
CA SER A 157 -11.61 -10.76 7.10
C SER A 157 -10.51 -9.73 6.83
N PRO A 158 -10.18 -9.43 5.56
CA PRO A 158 -9.17 -8.42 5.21
C PRO A 158 -9.57 -6.99 5.61
N ILE A 159 -10.85 -6.76 5.91
CA ILE A 159 -11.40 -5.50 6.42
C ILE A 159 -12.04 -5.66 7.80
N GLY A 160 -11.66 -6.71 8.54
CA GLY A 160 -12.34 -7.16 9.76
C GLY A 160 -12.13 -6.32 11.01
N ARG A 161 -11.43 -5.19 10.96
CA ARG A 161 -11.35 -4.30 12.14
C ARG A 161 -12.73 -3.73 12.49
N GLY A 162 -13.13 -3.91 13.74
CA GLY A 162 -14.37 -3.40 14.30
C GLY A 162 -14.31 -1.91 14.60
N TRP A 163 -15.46 -1.33 14.89
CA TRP A 163 -15.58 0.12 15.11
C TRP A 163 -14.75 0.59 16.32
N GLN A 164 -14.66 -0.22 17.39
CA GLN A 164 -13.89 0.18 18.57
C GLN A 164 -12.41 0.37 18.26
N SER A 165 -11.90 -0.53 17.42
CA SER A 165 -10.52 -0.57 17.00
C SER A 165 -10.26 0.60 16.04
N VAL A 166 -11.14 0.79 15.05
CA VAL A 166 -11.05 1.87 14.06
C VAL A 166 -11.08 3.25 14.72
N PHE A 167 -12.00 3.47 15.67
CA PHE A 167 -12.16 4.76 16.34
C PHE A 167 -11.40 4.86 17.66
N ALA A 168 -10.64 3.83 18.05
CA ALA A 168 -9.86 3.75 19.30
C ALA A 168 -10.68 4.11 20.56
N THR A 169 -11.89 3.56 20.69
CA THR A 169 -12.79 3.80 21.83
C THR A 169 -13.81 2.68 21.98
N SER A 170 -14.31 2.42 23.19
CA SER A 170 -15.46 1.55 23.44
C SER A 170 -16.77 2.31 23.67
N ASP A 171 -16.74 3.65 23.62
CA ASP A 171 -17.90 4.52 23.75
C ASP A 171 -18.44 4.88 22.36
N LYS A 172 -19.73 4.59 22.13
CA LYS A 172 -20.41 4.85 20.86
C LYS A 172 -20.54 6.33 20.54
N VAL A 173 -20.79 7.18 21.54
CA VAL A 173 -20.94 8.63 21.34
C VAL A 173 -19.61 9.22 20.89
N VAL A 174 -18.51 8.81 21.54
CA VAL A 174 -17.15 9.22 21.16
C VAL A 174 -16.77 8.69 19.77
N ALA A 175 -17.19 7.47 19.43
CA ALA A 175 -16.95 6.91 18.09
C ALA A 175 -17.68 7.69 17.00
N GLU A 176 -18.94 8.07 17.23
CA GLU A 176 -19.73 8.90 16.31
C GLU A 176 -19.06 10.26 16.11
N GLU A 177 -18.64 10.95 17.18
CA GLU A 177 -17.92 12.22 17.08
C GLU A 177 -16.64 12.09 16.25
N ARG A 178 -15.83 11.05 16.49
CA ARG A 178 -14.60 10.79 15.74
C ARG A 178 -14.86 10.44 14.28
N SER A 179 -16.00 9.80 13.97
CA SER A 179 -16.36 9.44 12.60
C SER A 179 -16.67 10.64 11.70
N LEU A 180 -17.07 11.77 12.30
CA LEU A 180 -17.38 13.01 11.58
C LEU A 180 -16.12 13.81 11.18
N HIS A 181 -14.98 13.50 11.79
CA HIS A 181 -13.70 14.21 11.60
C HIS A 181 -12.65 13.35 10.87
N GLY A 182 -13.06 12.18 10.38
CA GLY A 182 -12.23 11.21 9.66
C GLY A 182 -12.01 11.53 8.19
#